data_AF-A0A5R8Y508-F1
#
_entry.id   AF-A0A5R8Y508-F1
#
_cell.length_a   1.000
_cell.length_b   1.000
_cell.length_c   1.000
_cell.angle_alpha   90.00
_cell.angle_beta   90.00
_cell.angle_gamma   90.00
#
_symmetry.space_group_name_H-M   'P 1'
#
loop_
_entity.id
_entity.type
_entity.pdbx_description
1 polymer ?
#
loop_
_entity_poly.entity_id
_entity_poly.type
_entity_poly.pdbx_seq_one_letter_code
_entity_poly.pdbx_strand_id
1 'polypeptide(L)'
;MKISSNFNRLFWGTIINDIKQNLDYPIELNHKVFGYIKVDMRRLSKDSIHQLLKQLTNFPKDENFKAKSLTEVSNKDLVNHIELIKVMMNQNGFVFRADEEEWNRLINECKG
;
A
#
# COMPACT_ATOMS: atom_id res chain seq x y z
N MET A 1 -14.64 -15.86 2.91
CA MET A 1 -13.24 -15.40 2.86
C MET A 1 -12.93 -14.62 4.14
N LYS A 2 -12.45 -15.27 5.20
CA LYS A 2 -12.14 -14.62 6.50
C LYS A 2 -10.83 -13.81 6.46
N ILE A 3 -9.93 -14.19 5.55
CA ILE A 3 -8.59 -13.61 5.40
C ILE A 3 -8.64 -12.12 5.07
N SER A 4 -9.56 -11.70 4.20
CA SER A 4 -9.63 -10.30 3.77
C SER A 4 -10.01 -9.33 4.88
N SER A 5 -10.76 -9.75 5.91
CA SER A 5 -11.16 -8.88 7.01
C SER A 5 -10.01 -8.62 7.99
N ASN A 6 -9.29 -9.68 8.39
CA ASN A 6 -8.11 -9.55 9.24
C ASN A 6 -6.98 -8.82 8.51
N PHE A 7 -6.73 -9.21 7.25
CA PHE A 7 -5.81 -8.50 6.37
C PHE A 7 -6.16 -7.02 6.25
N ASN A 8 -7.43 -6.68 6.00
CA ASN A 8 -7.85 -5.28 5.93
C ASN A 8 -7.52 -4.55 7.22
N ARG A 9 -7.87 -5.13 8.38
CA ARG A 9 -7.57 -4.50 9.68
C ARG A 9 -6.07 -4.24 9.83
N LEU A 10 -5.22 -5.21 9.49
CA LEU A 10 -3.77 -5.08 9.58
C LEU A 10 -3.21 -4.09 8.54
N PHE A 11 -3.64 -4.15 7.28
CA PHE A 11 -3.21 -3.22 6.23
C PHE A 11 -3.53 -1.76 6.61
N TRP A 12 -4.75 -1.49 7.06
CA TRP A 12 -5.17 -0.15 7.47
C TRP A 12 -4.53 0.30 8.79
N GLY A 13 -4.35 -0.63 9.73
CA GLY A 13 -3.78 -0.36 11.05
C GLY A 13 -2.27 -0.19 11.05
N THR A 14 -1.57 -0.91 10.17
CA THR A 14 -0.12 -0.96 10.09
C THR A 14 0.35 -0.07 8.94
N ILE A 15 0.08 -0.42 7.68
CA ILE A 15 0.66 0.28 6.52
C ILE A 15 0.15 1.71 6.40
N ILE A 16 -1.17 1.88 6.27
CA ILE A 16 -1.75 3.20 6.00
C ILE A 16 -1.57 4.14 7.19
N ASN A 17 -1.69 3.60 8.41
CA ASN A 17 -1.52 4.41 9.61
C ASN A 17 -0.08 4.85 9.81
N ASP A 18 0.90 3.98 9.55
CA ASP A 18 2.31 4.30 9.68
C ASP A 18 2.72 5.39 8.67
N ILE A 19 2.29 5.29 7.41
CA ILE A 19 2.48 6.37 6.43
C ILE A 19 1.86 7.68 6.93
N LYS A 20 0.64 7.63 7.47
CA LYS A 20 -0.10 8.84 7.88
C LYS A 20 0.54 9.54 9.09
N GLN A 21 1.12 8.78 10.02
CA GLN A 21 1.63 9.30 11.28
C GLN A 21 3.13 9.56 11.27
N ASN A 22 3.90 8.77 10.50
CA ASN A 22 5.34 8.68 10.66
C ASN A 22 6.14 9.02 9.39
N LEU A 23 5.48 9.27 8.26
CA LEU A 23 6.16 9.78 7.07
C LEU A 23 6.51 11.27 7.25
N ASP A 24 7.77 11.60 7.47
CA ASP A 24 8.18 12.98 7.78
C ASP A 24 8.19 13.92 6.57
N TYR A 25 8.45 13.38 5.38
CA TYR A 25 8.65 14.15 4.16
C TYR A 25 7.76 13.66 3.00
N PRO A 26 7.40 14.55 2.05
CA PRO A 26 6.70 14.14 0.84
C PRO A 26 7.47 13.03 0.09
N ILE A 27 6.74 12.06 -0.46
CA ILE A 27 7.34 11.08 -1.37
C ILE A 27 7.57 11.73 -2.73
N GLU A 28 8.62 11.30 -3.41
CA GLU A 28 8.95 11.70 -4.77
C GLU A 28 8.57 10.58 -5.75
N LEU A 29 7.79 10.95 -6.78
CA LEU A 29 7.29 10.06 -7.82
C LEU A 29 7.83 10.53 -9.16
N ASN A 30 8.47 9.63 -9.92
CA ASN A 30 8.96 9.93 -11.25
C ASN A 30 7.84 9.71 -12.29
N HIS A 31 7.22 10.80 -12.75
CA HIS A 31 6.18 10.78 -13.77
C HIS A 31 6.78 11.03 -15.16
N LYS A 32 6.41 10.19 -16.14
CA LYS A 32 6.95 10.26 -17.51
C LYS A 32 6.76 11.62 -18.20
N VAL A 33 5.66 12.32 -17.93
CA VAL A 33 5.32 13.59 -18.59
C VAL A 33 5.73 14.82 -17.78
N PHE A 34 5.71 14.71 -16.45
CA PHE A 34 5.85 15.86 -15.55
C PHE A 34 7.16 15.85 -14.77
N GLY A 35 8.00 14.83 -14.98
CA GLY A 35 9.22 14.61 -14.20
C GLY A 35 8.90 14.21 -12.77
N TYR A 36 9.74 14.64 -11.83
CA TYR A 36 9.60 14.33 -10.41
C TYR A 36 8.50 15.17 -9.76
N ILE A 37 7.51 14.49 -9.19
CA ILE A 37 6.38 15.07 -8.45
C ILE A 37 6.54 14.73 -6.97
N LYS A 38 6.36 15.71 -6.08
CA LYS A 38 6.36 15.48 -4.64
C LYS A 38 4.93 15.41 -4.11
N VAL A 39 4.62 14.34 -3.38
CA VAL A 39 3.29 14.10 -2.80
C VAL A 39 3.39 14.00 -1.28
N ASP A 40 2.77 14.95 -0.57
CA ASP A 40 2.66 14.90 0.88
C ASP A 40 1.53 13.95 1.29
N MET A 41 1.86 12.68 1.44
CA MET A 41 0.91 11.61 1.78
C MET A 41 0.19 11.89 3.11
N ARG A 42 0.82 12.61 4.05
CA ARG A 42 0.20 12.93 5.35
C ARG A 42 -0.97 13.88 5.23
N ARG A 43 -1.06 14.68 4.17
CA ARG A 43 -2.21 15.58 3.95
C ARG A 43 -3.40 14.88 3.32
N LEU A 44 -3.19 13.72 2.73
CA LEU A 44 -4.24 12.90 2.11
C LEU A 44 -5.05 12.17 3.19
N SER A 45 -6.34 11.92 2.92
CA SER A 45 -7.13 11.02 3.77
C SER A 45 -6.57 9.59 3.68
N LYS A 46 -6.88 8.73 4.66
CA LYS A 46 -6.46 7.32 4.62
C LYS A 46 -6.91 6.64 3.32
N ASP A 47 -8.13 6.93 2.87
CA ASP A 47 -8.65 6.42 1.61
C ASP A 47 -7.90 6.96 0.39
N SER A 48 -7.55 8.24 0.37
CA SER A 48 -6.77 8.84 -0.72
C SER A 48 -5.36 8.24 -0.80
N ILE A 49 -4.71 7.98 0.34
CA ILE A 49 -3.43 7.25 0.41
C ILE A 49 -3.61 5.87 -0.23
N HIS A 50 -4.61 5.11 0.20
CA HIS A 50 -4.86 3.76 -0.31
C HIS A 50 -5.15 3.75 -1.82
N GLN A 51 -5.99 4.67 -2.32
CA GLN A 51 -6.27 4.78 -3.75
C GLN A 51 -5.02 5.15 -4.56
N LEU A 52 -4.19 6.07 -4.04
CA LEU A 52 -2.93 6.40 -4.68
C LEU A 52 -2.00 5.19 -4.73
N LEU A 53 -1.82 4.46 -3.63
CA LEU A 53 -1.00 3.24 -3.60
C LEU A 53 -1.49 2.21 -4.61
N LYS A 54 -2.82 2.04 -4.77
CA LYS A 54 -3.41 1.17 -5.81
C LYS A 54 -3.09 1.59 -7.24
N GLN A 55 -2.87 2.88 -7.50
CA GLN A 55 -2.45 3.35 -8.82
C GLN A 55 -0.95 3.12 -9.05
N LEU A 56 -0.15 3.19 -7.99
CA LEU A 56 1.31 3.10 -8.06
C LEU A 56 1.83 1.67 -8.08
N THR A 57 1.15 0.77 -7.37
CA THR A 57 1.37 -0.67 -7.52
C THR A 57 0.44 -1.18 -8.62
N ASN A 58 0.85 -2.14 -9.46
CA ASN A 58 0.01 -2.72 -10.52
C ASN A 58 -1.21 -3.50 -9.97
N PHE A 59 -2.11 -2.83 -9.26
CA PHE A 59 -3.21 -3.41 -8.51
C PHE A 59 -4.30 -3.89 -9.48
N PRO A 60 -4.92 -5.07 -9.25
CA PRO A 60 -5.92 -5.61 -10.16
C PRO A 60 -7.11 -4.66 -10.36
N LYS A 61 -7.56 -4.58 -11.62
CA LYS A 61 -8.71 -3.78 -12.02
C LYS A 61 -9.88 -4.67 -12.42
N ASP A 62 -11.09 -4.13 -12.30
CA ASP A 62 -12.32 -4.73 -12.80
C ASP A 62 -12.48 -4.50 -14.31
N GLU A 63 -13.59 -4.99 -14.86
CA GLU A 63 -13.94 -4.85 -16.29
C GLU A 63 -14.16 -3.39 -16.72
N ASN A 64 -14.40 -2.49 -15.75
CA ASN A 64 -14.55 -1.05 -15.97
C ASN A 64 -13.24 -0.28 -15.74
N PHE A 65 -12.10 -0.99 -15.65
CA PHE A 65 -10.78 -0.43 -15.36
C PHE A 65 -10.66 0.28 -14.00
N LYS A 66 -11.59 0.01 -13.07
CA LYS A 66 -11.51 0.52 -11.69
C LYS A 66 -10.72 -0.46 -10.83
N ALA A 67 -9.92 0.06 -9.91
CA ALA A 67 -9.17 -0.79 -8.98
C ALA A 67 -10.15 -1.58 -8.10
N LYS A 68 -9.97 -2.91 -8.05
CA LYS A 68 -10.81 -3.79 -7.23
C LYS A 68 -10.69 -3.46 -5.74
N SER A 69 -11.66 -3.90 -4.93
CA SER A 69 -11.50 -3.85 -3.47
C SER A 69 -10.46 -4.88 -3.00
N LEU A 70 -9.90 -4.67 -1.80
CA LEU A 70 -8.96 -5.62 -1.19
C LEU A 70 -9.61 -7.01 -0.96
N THR A 71 -10.93 -7.07 -0.85
CA THR A 71 -11.69 -8.31 -0.65
C THR A 71 -11.96 -9.09 -1.95
N GLU A 72 -11.73 -8.47 -3.11
CA GLU A 72 -12.02 -9.04 -4.44
C GLU A 72 -10.78 -9.47 -5.21
N VAL A 73 -9.59 -9.21 -4.67
CA VAL A 73 -8.32 -9.56 -5.28
C VAL A 73 -7.75 -10.85 -4.73
N SER A 74 -6.89 -11.51 -5.49
CA SER A 74 -6.24 -12.72 -5.01
C SER A 74 -5.24 -12.38 -3.92
N ASN A 75 -5.01 -13.35 -3.05
CA ASN A 75 -3.98 -13.28 -2.03
C ASN A 75 -2.58 -12.96 -2.61
N LYS A 76 -2.26 -13.52 -3.79
CA LYS A 76 -1.01 -13.23 -4.50
C LYS A 76 -0.91 -11.76 -4.87
N ASP A 77 -2.01 -11.15 -5.33
CA ASP A 77 -2.05 -9.74 -5.68
C ASP A 77 -1.87 -8.85 -4.44
N LEU A 78 -2.43 -9.25 -3.30
CA LEU A 78 -2.26 -8.55 -2.02
C LEU A 78 -0.81 -8.57 -1.53
N VAL A 79 -0.14 -9.72 -1.60
CA VAL A 79 1.29 -9.83 -1.24
C VAL A 79 2.13 -8.93 -2.14
N ASN A 80 1.95 -9.03 -3.45
CA ASN A 80 2.67 -8.21 -4.41
C ASN A 80 2.40 -6.70 -4.21
N HIS A 81 1.16 -6.33 -3.88
CA HIS A 81 0.81 -4.95 -3.54
C HIS A 81 1.62 -4.44 -2.34
N ILE A 82 1.68 -5.20 -1.25
CA ILE A 82 2.43 -4.83 -0.05
C ILE A 82 3.92 -4.72 -0.33
N GLU A 83 4.50 -5.69 -1.02
CA GLU A 83 5.93 -5.71 -1.35
C GLU A 83 6.33 -4.49 -2.17
N LEU A 84 5.53 -4.13 -3.19
CA LEU A 84 5.76 -2.94 -4.00
C LEU A 84 5.64 -1.65 -3.18
N ILE A 85 4.69 -1.57 -2.24
CA ILE A 85 4.61 -0.42 -1.31
C ILE A 85 5.90 -0.32 -0.49
N LYS A 86 6.38 -1.43 0.08
CA LYS A 86 7.60 -1.46 0.91
C LYS A 86 8.82 -1.00 0.10
N VAL A 87 8.99 -1.51 -1.12
CA VAL A 87 10.07 -1.11 -2.02
C VAL A 87 10.00 0.37 -2.35
N MET A 88 8.84 0.87 -2.77
CA MET A 88 8.65 2.27 -3.14
C MET A 88 8.91 3.22 -1.96
N MET A 89 8.42 2.87 -0.78
CA MET A 89 8.61 3.68 0.43
C MET A 89 10.08 3.71 0.86
N ASN A 90 10.77 2.56 0.80
CA ASN A 90 12.19 2.49 1.11
C ASN A 90 13.03 3.34 0.13
N GLN A 91 12.69 3.33 -1.16
CA GLN A 91 13.31 4.22 -2.16
C GLN A 91 13.09 5.71 -1.85
N ASN A 92 12.03 6.04 -1.11
CA ASN A 92 11.73 7.38 -0.62
C ASN A 92 12.33 7.67 0.77
N GLY A 93 13.22 6.80 1.27
CA GLY A 93 13.83 6.94 2.58
C GLY A 93 12.87 6.68 3.75
N PHE A 94 11.68 6.15 3.50
CA PHE A 94 10.73 5.77 4.54
C PHE A 94 10.82 4.27 4.82
N VAL A 95 11.20 3.93 6.04
CA VAL A 95 11.17 2.57 6.55
C VAL A 95 9.98 2.45 7.49
N PHE A 96 9.10 1.51 7.17
CA PHE A 96 7.97 1.19 8.04
C PHE A 96 8.45 0.73 9.41
N ARG A 97 7.75 1.16 10.46
CA ARG A 97 8.01 0.77 11.84
C ARG A 97 7.56 -0.65 12.15
N ALA A 98 6.65 -1.19 11.36
CA ALA A 98 6.26 -2.58 11.45
C ALA A 98 7.50 -3.47 11.30
N ASP A 99 7.73 -4.32 12.28
CA ASP A 99 8.84 -5.27 12.25
C ASP A 99 8.62 -6.36 11.17
N GLU A 100 9.68 -7.12 10.90
CA GLU A 100 9.61 -8.24 9.95
C GLU A 100 8.59 -9.31 10.37
N GLU A 101 8.26 -9.45 11.66
CA GLU A 101 7.27 -10.43 12.12
C GLU A 101 5.86 -10.04 11.68
N GLU A 102 5.48 -8.76 11.83
CA GLU A 102 4.19 -8.23 11.40
C GLU A 102 4.06 -8.26 9.87
N TRP A 103 5.15 -8.03 9.14
CA TRP A 103 5.19 -8.21 7.68
C TRP A 103 5.00 -9.67 7.29
N ASN A 104 5.73 -10.58 7.93
CA ASN A 104 5.59 -12.00 7.69
C ASN A 104 4.19 -12.49 8.06
N ARG A 105 3.58 -11.95 9.10
CA ARG A 105 2.19 -12.23 9.46
C ARG A 105 1.23 -11.79 8.35
N LEU A 106 1.35 -10.54 7.88
CA LEU A 106 0.55 -10.03 6.76
C LEU A 106 0.66 -10.93 5.52
N ILE A 107 1.89 -11.31 5.16
CA ILE A 107 2.17 -12.16 4.00
C ILE A 107 1.65 -13.59 4.22
N ASN A 108 1.83 -14.16 5.41
CA ASN A 108 1.38 -15.52 5.74
C ASN A 108 -0.15 -15.63 5.79
N GLU A 109 -0.84 -14.60 6.28
CA GLU A 109 -2.31 -14.54 6.21
C GLU A 109 -2.79 -14.50 4.76
N CYS A 110 -2.05 -13.84 3.86
CA CYS A 110 -2.34 -13.95 2.43
C CYS A 110 -1.95 -15.32 1.84
N LYS A 111 -0.95 -16.04 2.34
CA LYS A 111 -0.60 -17.34 1.73
C LYS A 111 -1.58 -18.47 2.06
N GLY A 112 -2.31 -18.37 3.16
CA GLY A 112 -3.35 -19.33 3.58
C GLY A 112 -4.65 -19.22 2.80
#